data_AF-A0A7V9HPS1-F1
#
_entry.id   AF-A0A7V9HPS1-F1
#
_cell.length_a   1.000
_cell.length_b   1.000
_cell.length_c   1.000
_cell.angle_alpha   90.00
_cell.angle_beta   90.00
_cell.angle_gamma   90.00
#
_symmetry.space_group_name_H-M   'P 1'
#
loop_
_entity.id
_entity.type
_entity.pdbx_description
1 polymer ?
#
loop_
_entity_poly.entity_id
_entity_poly.type
_entity_poly.pdbx_seq_one_letter_code
_entity_poly.pdbx_strand_id
1 'polypeptide(L)'
;MEGGFGMFGDPDELREQLGQMAESMQGAQRVAWADNAIQLAVTMTVAAVGQVELSGTSDEQAHQIRDAIRLIFPEAVTLVSEARQGLS
;
A
#
# COMPACT_ATOMS: atom_id res chain seq x y z
N MET A 1 -52.54 0.30 14.82
CA MET A 1 -51.27 -0.45 14.81
C MET A 1 -51.19 -1.22 13.50
N GLU A 2 -50.88 -0.52 12.41
CA GLU A 2 -50.48 -1.16 11.15
C GLU A 2 -48.95 -1.10 11.11
N GLY A 3 -48.35 -2.24 11.42
CA GLY A 3 -46.92 -2.40 11.53
C GLY A 3 -46.26 -2.67 10.18
N GLY A 4 -45.03 -2.19 10.06
CA GLY A 4 -43.94 -3.09 9.68
C GLY A 4 -43.58 -3.22 8.21
N PHE A 5 -43.96 -2.29 7.34
CA PHE A 5 -43.54 -2.35 5.93
C PHE A 5 -43.26 -0.97 5.28
N GLY A 6 -42.73 -0.03 6.07
CA GLY A 6 -42.27 1.28 5.60
C GLY A 6 -40.80 1.57 5.93
N MET A 7 -40.01 0.56 6.33
CA MET A 7 -38.62 0.73 6.79
C MET A 7 -37.57 0.10 5.87
N PHE A 8 -37.96 -0.43 4.72
CA PHE A 8 -37.02 -0.90 3.70
C PHE A 8 -37.39 -0.16 2.41
N GLY A 9 -36.57 0.85 2.07
CA GLY A 9 -36.71 1.65 0.86
C GLY A 9 -36.82 0.80 -0.39
N ASP A 10 -37.40 1.38 -1.44
CA ASP A 10 -37.71 0.68 -2.68
C ASP A 10 -36.53 -0.17 -3.19
N PRO A 11 -36.78 -1.37 -3.74
CA PRO A 11 -35.74 -2.31 -4.15
C PRO A 11 -34.75 -1.73 -5.17
N ASP A 12 -35.12 -0.67 -5.89
CA ASP A 12 -34.22 0.04 -6.81
C ASP A 12 -33.31 1.06 -6.11
N GLU A 13 -33.77 1.76 -5.06
CA GLU A 13 -32.89 2.60 -4.22
C GLU A 13 -31.85 1.74 -3.48
N LEU A 14 -32.25 0.56 -3.02
CA LEU A 14 -31.35 -0.40 -2.36
C LEU A 14 -30.30 -0.92 -3.34
N ARG A 15 -30.67 -1.17 -4.60
CA ARG A 15 -29.72 -1.54 -5.67
C ARG A 15 -28.76 -0.42 -6.01
N GLU A 16 -29.25 0.83 -6.11
CA GLU A 16 -28.41 1.99 -6.40
C GLU A 16 -27.41 2.26 -5.26
N GLN A 17 -27.87 2.16 -4.01
CA GLN A 17 -27.03 2.28 -2.82
C GLN A 17 -25.98 1.16 -2.73
N LEU A 18 -26.36 -0.08 -3.06
CA LEU A 18 -25.42 -1.22 -3.14
C LEU A 18 -24.41 -1.05 -4.28
N GLY A 19 -24.81 -0.48 -5.43
CA GLY A 19 -23.92 -0.17 -6.54
C GLY A 19 -22.86 0.88 -6.17
N GLN A 20 -23.29 1.99 -5.55
CA GLN A 20 -22.39 3.02 -5.04
C GLN A 20 -21.49 2.49 -3.90
N MET A 21 -22.00 1.59 -3.06
CA MET A 21 -21.20 0.91 -2.04
C MET A 21 -20.17 -0.05 -2.67
N ALA A 22 -20.52 -0.77 -3.73
CA ALA A 22 -19.61 -1.67 -4.43
C ALA A 22 -18.48 -0.91 -5.14
N GLU A 23 -18.77 0.23 -5.77
CA GLU A 23 -17.73 1.09 -6.40
C GLU A 23 -16.81 1.72 -5.36
N SER A 24 -17.36 2.23 -4.25
CA SER A 24 -16.55 2.80 -3.17
C SER A 24 -15.66 1.75 -2.49
N MET A 25 -16.15 0.52 -2.30
CA MET A 25 -15.34 -0.59 -1.79
C MET A 25 -14.21 -0.99 -2.76
N GLN A 26 -14.47 -1.04 -4.07
CA GLN A 26 -13.44 -1.33 -5.08
C GLN A 26 -12.35 -0.23 -5.13
N GLY A 27 -12.75 1.04 -5.00
CA GLY A 27 -11.81 2.16 -4.92
C GLY A 27 -10.94 2.14 -3.67
N ALA A 28 -11.54 1.88 -2.50
CA ALA A 28 -10.83 1.78 -1.23
C ALA A 28 -9.82 0.61 -1.21
N GLN A 29 -10.17 -0.52 -1.83
CA GLN A 29 -9.27 -1.67 -1.96
C GLN A 29 -7.99 -1.30 -2.71
N ARG A 30 -8.07 -0.52 -3.80
CA ARG A 30 -6.87 -0.12 -4.58
C ARG A 30 -5.91 0.79 -3.79
N VAL A 31 -6.45 1.68 -2.96
CA VAL A 31 -5.64 2.63 -2.17
C VAL A 31 -4.94 1.92 -1.00
N ALA A 32 -5.66 1.08 -0.25
CA ALA A 32 -5.08 0.34 0.87
C ALA A 32 -3.93 -0.59 0.46
N TRP A 33 -3.93 -1.05 -0.80
CA TRP A 33 -2.87 -1.91 -1.32
C TRP A 33 -1.61 -1.13 -1.72
N ALA A 34 -1.75 0.13 -2.15
CA ALA A 34 -0.61 0.99 -2.48
C ALA A 34 0.23 1.33 -1.25
N ASP A 35 -0.42 1.62 -0.12
CA ASP A 35 0.28 1.92 1.14
C ASP A 35 1.05 0.68 1.66
N ASN A 36 0.44 -0.51 1.55
CA ASN A 36 1.10 -1.78 1.91
C ASN A 36 2.32 -2.08 1.03
N ALA A 37 2.26 -1.74 -0.26
CA ALA A 37 3.36 -1.92 -1.22
C ALA A 37 4.56 -1.01 -0.91
N ILE A 38 4.32 0.28 -0.66
CA ILE A 38 5.40 1.21 -0.27
C ILE A 38 6.01 0.78 1.06
N GLN A 39 5.19 0.38 2.02
CA GLN A 39 5.67 -0.12 3.31
C GLN A 39 6.56 -1.35 3.15
N LEU A 40 6.19 -2.29 2.28
CA LEU A 40 7.02 -3.46 1.96
C LEU A 40 8.39 -3.05 1.38
N ALA A 41 8.41 -2.12 0.42
CA ALA A 41 9.66 -1.62 -0.16
C ALA A 41 10.58 -0.96 0.89
N VAL A 42 10.01 -0.20 1.83
CA VAL A 42 10.74 0.39 2.96
C VAL A 42 11.29 -0.70 3.87
N THR A 43 10.48 -1.69 4.26
CA THR A 43 10.92 -2.80 5.12
C THR A 43 12.07 -3.59 4.48
N MET A 44 11.98 -3.89 3.19
CA MET A 44 13.04 -4.57 2.45
C MET A 44 14.34 -3.75 2.43
N THR A 45 14.23 -2.44 2.21
CA THR A 45 15.38 -1.53 2.21
C THR A 45 16.06 -1.48 3.57
N VAL A 46 15.29 -1.35 4.66
CA VAL A 46 15.83 -1.34 6.03
C VAL A 46 16.53 -2.66 6.36
N ALA A 47 15.92 -3.79 6.01
CA ALA A 47 16.52 -5.10 6.23
C ALA A 47 17.85 -5.26 5.48
N ALA A 48 17.92 -4.80 4.23
CA ALA A 48 19.13 -4.87 3.41
C ALA A 48 20.24 -3.93 3.93
N VAL A 49 19.91 -2.68 4.28
CA VAL A 49 20.86 -1.72 4.86
C VAL A 49 21.42 -2.24 6.18
N GLY A 50 20.60 -2.94 6.98
CA GLY A 50 21.05 -3.57 8.23
C GLY A 50 22.11 -4.67 8.06
N GLN A 51 22.34 -5.16 6.84
CA GLN A 51 23.38 -6.14 6.52
C GLN A 51 24.67 -5.50 5.98
N VAL A 52 24.70 -4.18 5.79
CA VAL A 52 25.88 -3.48 5.27
C VAL A 52 26.94 -3.38 6.36
N GLU A 53 28.14 -3.89 6.07
CA GLU A 53 29.30 -3.69 6.92
C GLU A 53 29.83 -2.26 6.75
N LEU A 54 29.76 -1.48 7.82
CA LEU A 54 30.20 -0.09 7.83
C LEU A 54 31.60 0.04 8.42
N SER A 55 32.38 0.98 7.91
CA SER A 55 33.72 1.28 8.41
C SER A 55 33.99 2.78 8.50
N GLY A 56 35.00 3.17 9.28
CA GLY A 56 35.39 4.57 9.47
C GLY A 56 34.62 5.29 10.58
N THR A 57 34.69 6.62 10.55
CA THR A 57 34.05 7.55 11.49
C THR A 57 32.54 7.59 11.31
N SER A 58 31.81 8.08 12.31
CA SER A 58 30.34 8.16 12.24
C SER A 58 29.81 8.94 11.03
N ASP A 59 30.53 9.98 10.58
CA ASP A 59 30.14 10.75 9.39
C ASP A 59 30.33 9.91 8.11
N GLU A 60 31.46 9.20 7.99
CA GLU A 60 31.72 8.29 6.87
C GLU A 60 30.72 7.14 6.82
N GLN A 61 30.33 6.59 7.97
CA GLN A 61 29.31 5.56 8.07
C GLN A 61 27.93 6.08 7.64
N ALA A 62 27.57 7.31 8.02
CA ALA A 62 26.32 7.93 7.58
C ALA A 62 26.29 8.14 6.05
N HIS A 63 27.43 8.50 5.46
CA HIS A 63 27.59 8.59 4.01
C HIS A 63 27.38 7.23 3.33
N GLN A 64 27.99 6.17 3.85
CA GLN A 64 27.83 4.79 3.35
C GLN A 64 26.38 4.31 3.42
N ILE A 65 25.68 4.54 4.54
CA ILE A 65 24.26 4.20 4.69
C ILE A 65 23.41 4.94 3.65
N ARG A 66 23.64 6.25 3.49
CA ARG A 66 22.90 7.05 2.51
C ARG A 66 23.12 6.55 1.08
N ASP A 67 24.34 6.18 0.74
CA ASP A 67 24.68 5.67 -0.59
C ASP A 67 24.07 4.28 -0.83
N ALA A 68 24.04 3.42 0.19
CA ALA A 68 23.33 2.14 0.13
C ALA A 68 21.81 2.35 -0.09
N ILE A 69 21.18 3.26 0.66
CA ILE A 69 19.73 3.56 0.51
C ILE A 69 19.42 4.07 -0.90
N ARG A 70 20.28 4.93 -1.47
CA ARG A 70 20.10 5.48 -2.83
C ARG A 70 20.06 4.41 -3.91
N LEU A 71 20.75 3.29 -3.69
CA LEU A 71 20.75 2.16 -4.62
C LEU A 71 19.60 1.21 -4.33
N ILE A 72 19.38 0.84 -3.07
CA ILE A 72 18.47 -0.25 -2.71
C ILE A 72 16.99 0.17 -2.78
N PHE A 73 16.66 1.39 -2.33
CA PHE A 73 15.26 1.81 -2.23
C PHE A 73 14.56 1.90 -3.59
N PRO A 74 15.14 2.52 -4.64
CA PRO A 74 14.51 2.57 -5.96
C PRO A 74 14.29 1.18 -6.57
N GLU A 75 15.20 0.24 -6.34
CA GLU A 75 15.09 -1.15 -6.82
C GLU A 75 13.95 -1.88 -6.10
N ALA A 76 13.85 -1.73 -4.77
CA ALA A 76 12.76 -2.30 -3.99
C ALA A 76 11.39 -1.75 -4.41
N VAL A 77 11.30 -0.45 -4.69
CA VAL A 77 10.08 0.19 -5.23
C VAL A 77 9.74 -0.37 -6.61
N THR A 78 10.73 -0.51 -7.49
CA THR A 78 10.54 -1.07 -8.83
C THR A 78 9.99 -2.49 -8.76
N LEU A 79 10.60 -3.36 -7.96
CA LEU A 79 10.18 -4.75 -7.77
C LEU A 79 8.73 -4.85 -7.27
N VAL A 80 8.36 -4.04 -6.28
CA VAL A 80 6.99 -4.04 -5.76
C VAL A 80 5.99 -3.47 -6.80
N SER A 81 6.41 -2.47 -7.59
CA SER A 81 5.59 -1.92 -8.68
C SER A 81 5.34 -2.95 -9.78
N GLU A 82 6.35 -3.73 -10.17
CA GLU A 82 6.23 -4.81 -11.15
C GLU A 82 5.35 -5.95 -10.63
N ALA A 83 5.54 -6.38 -9.38
CA ALA A 83 4.70 -7.40 -8.74
C ALA A 83 3.22 -6.99 -8.73
N ARG A 84 2.92 -5.69 -8.56
CA ARG A 84 1.55 -5.16 -8.68
C ARG A 84 1.01 -5.22 -10.11
N GLN A 85 1.81 -4.82 -11.10
CA GLN A 85 1.39 -4.81 -12.50
C GLN A 85 1.08 -6.22 -13.00
N GLY A 86 1.80 -7.24 -12.52
CA GLY A 86 1.51 -8.65 -12.83
C GLY A 86 0.24 -9.22 -12.17
N LEU A 87 -0.34 -8.53 -11.18
CA LEU A 87 -1.58 -8.93 -10.49
C LEU A 87 -2.84 -8.22 -11.03
N SER A 88 -2.68 -7.32 -12.02
CA SER A 88 -3.74 -6.45 -12.55
C SER A 88 -4.39 -6.99 -13.81
#